data_AF-A0A7C8EMA2-F1
#
_entry.id   AF-A0A7C8EMA2-F1
#
_cell.length_a   1.000
_cell.length_b   1.000
_cell.length_c   1.000
_cell.angle_alpha   90.00
_cell.angle_beta   90.00
_cell.angle_gamma   90.00
#
_symmetry.space_group_name_H-M   'P 1'
#
loop_
_entity.id
_entity.type
_entity.pdbx_description
1 polymer ?
#
loop_
_entity_poly.entity_id
_entity_poly.type
_entity_poly.pdbx_seq_one_letter_code
_entity_poly.pdbx_strand_id
1 'polypeptide(L)'
;MGEKSPGEVIERTGTSEAIEYIEQNGRLWGISNVRAQTDGSAVLVDATQPTEKGYALMLHAPDRFEPLGSVTLRPGEACALSDGRHAFLTYTFKGEKDALLVFEVLDRFDARAFGGGITEATKTVALPPYSGAVPQPDTTEPSASPNQPANAL
;
A
#
# COMPACT_ATOMS: atom_id res chain seq x y z
N MET A 1 -37.70 -23.31 -13.27
CA MET A 1 -37.42 -22.70 -11.96
C MET A 1 -35.97 -23.06 -11.68
N GLY A 2 -35.03 -22.21 -12.10
CA GLY A 2 -33.58 -22.50 -12.02
C GLY A 2 -33.03 -21.97 -10.71
N GLU A 3 -32.49 -22.85 -9.88
CA GLU A 3 -31.84 -22.53 -8.62
C GLU A 3 -30.61 -21.65 -8.89
N LYS A 4 -30.54 -20.48 -8.24
CA LYS A 4 -29.33 -19.65 -8.21
C LYS A 4 -28.38 -20.25 -7.17
N SER A 5 -27.25 -20.80 -7.63
CA SER A 5 -26.15 -21.18 -6.75
C SER A 5 -25.59 -19.94 -6.02
N PRO A 6 -25.41 -19.98 -4.70
CA PRO A 6 -24.86 -18.87 -3.94
C PRO A 6 -23.32 -18.91 -3.97
N GLY A 7 -22.71 -17.76 -4.27
CA GLY A 7 -21.31 -17.50 -3.92
C GLY A 7 -20.25 -17.91 -4.95
N GLU A 8 -20.43 -17.56 -6.23
CA GLU A 8 -19.31 -17.55 -7.16
C GLU A 8 -18.29 -16.49 -6.70
N VAL A 9 -17.22 -16.95 -6.05
CA VAL A 9 -16.00 -16.18 -5.89
C VAL A 9 -15.43 -16.05 -7.29
N ILE A 10 -15.70 -14.93 -7.95
CA ILE A 10 -15.03 -14.61 -9.20
C ILE A 10 -13.60 -14.25 -8.81
N GLU A 11 -12.70 -15.25 -8.88
CA GLU A 11 -11.25 -15.02 -8.88
C GLU A 11 -10.91 -14.21 -10.13
N ARG A 12 -11.11 -12.89 -10.07
CA ARG A 12 -10.46 -12.00 -11.01
C ARG A 12 -8.99 -12.01 -10.64
N THR A 13 -8.20 -12.76 -11.42
CA THR A 13 -6.75 -12.61 -11.56
C THR A 13 -6.41 -11.26 -12.23
N GLY A 14 -7.00 -10.18 -11.74
CA GLY A 14 -6.54 -8.82 -11.96
C GLY A 14 -5.63 -8.47 -10.80
N THR A 15 -4.46 -7.91 -11.09
CA THR A 15 -3.62 -7.32 -10.06
C THR A 15 -4.43 -6.27 -9.29
N SER A 16 -4.38 -6.33 -7.96
CA SER A 16 -5.14 -5.44 -7.11
C SER A 16 -4.49 -4.05 -7.08
N GLU A 17 -5.29 -2.99 -6.93
CA GLU A 17 -4.78 -1.60 -7.01
C GLU A 17 -3.66 -1.35 -5.98
N ALA A 18 -3.77 -1.92 -4.77
CA ALA A 18 -2.73 -1.78 -3.76
C ALA A 18 -1.43 -2.50 -4.17
N ILE A 19 -1.53 -3.70 -4.75
CA ILE A 19 -0.37 -4.46 -5.18
C ILE A 19 0.32 -3.78 -6.37
N GLU A 20 -0.44 -3.30 -7.36
CA GLU A 20 0.12 -2.56 -8.51
C GLU A 20 0.86 -1.30 -8.04
N TYR A 21 0.27 -0.56 -7.11
CA TYR A 21 0.92 0.60 -6.52
C TYR A 21 2.23 0.24 -5.82
N ILE A 22 2.26 -0.83 -5.03
CA ILE A 22 3.47 -1.28 -4.34
C ILE A 22 4.58 -1.59 -5.33
N GLU A 23 4.27 -2.29 -6.41
CA GLU A 23 5.25 -2.62 -7.43
C GLU A 23 5.79 -1.40 -8.17
N GLN A 24 4.91 -0.45 -8.50
CA GLN A 24 5.29 0.76 -9.23
C GLN A 24 6.08 1.75 -8.38
N ASN A 25 5.81 1.82 -7.08
CA ASN A 25 6.32 2.88 -6.20
C ASN A 25 7.30 2.38 -5.14
N GLY A 26 7.44 1.05 -4.97
CA GLY A 26 8.28 0.45 -3.93
C GLY A 26 7.79 0.78 -2.51
N ARG A 27 6.48 0.99 -2.33
CA ARG A 27 5.88 1.51 -1.09
C ARG A 27 4.56 0.83 -0.78
N LEU A 28 4.35 0.51 0.50
CA LEU A 28 3.10 -0.07 1.01
C LEU A 28 1.96 0.96 0.94
N TRP A 29 0.80 0.53 0.43
CA TRP A 29 -0.44 1.30 0.42
C TRP A 29 -0.95 1.52 1.85
N GLY A 30 -1.29 2.76 2.20
CA GLY A 30 -1.74 3.14 3.54
C GLY A 30 -0.63 3.21 4.59
N ILE A 31 0.65 3.12 4.22
CA ILE A 31 1.79 3.19 5.15
C ILE A 31 2.75 4.30 4.72
N SER A 32 2.93 5.29 5.57
CA SER A 32 3.77 6.48 5.33
C SER A 32 5.25 6.26 5.62
N ASN A 33 5.57 5.27 6.47
CA ASN A 33 6.93 5.00 6.91
C ASN A 33 7.13 3.51 7.21
N VAL A 34 8.25 2.97 6.74
CA VAL A 34 8.68 1.61 7.05
C VAL A 34 10.14 1.67 7.51
N ARG A 35 10.42 1.15 8.71
CA ARG A 35 11.77 1.14 9.30
C ARG A 35 12.20 -0.26 9.67
N ALA A 36 13.41 -0.64 9.29
CA ALA A 36 14.08 -1.80 9.86
C ALA A 36 14.62 -1.45 11.27
N GLN A 37 14.53 -2.38 12.21
CA GLN A 37 15.11 -2.28 13.54
C GLN A 37 16.32 -3.22 13.67
N THR A 38 17.22 -2.92 14.59
CA THR A 38 18.43 -3.74 14.83
C THR A 38 18.12 -5.12 15.41
N ASP A 39 16.93 -5.32 15.98
CA ASP A 39 16.45 -6.61 16.50
C ASP A 39 15.79 -7.49 15.41
N GLY A 40 15.83 -7.04 14.15
CA GLY A 40 15.24 -7.74 13.01
C GLY A 40 13.73 -7.56 12.88
N SER A 41 13.11 -6.65 13.64
CA SER A 41 11.71 -6.25 13.45
C SER A 41 11.55 -5.10 12.45
N ALA A 42 10.33 -4.91 11.96
CA ALA A 42 9.95 -3.78 11.11
C ALA A 42 8.89 -2.91 11.79
N VAL A 43 9.05 -1.58 11.74
CA VAL A 43 8.04 -0.62 12.19
C VAL A 43 7.32 -0.05 10.99
N LEU A 44 5.99 -0.17 10.98
CA LEU A 44 5.10 0.42 9.99
C LEU A 44 4.32 1.56 10.65
N VAL A 45 4.23 2.70 9.97
CA VAL A 45 3.50 3.89 10.44
C VAL A 45 2.34 4.17 9.51
N ASP A 46 1.17 4.39 10.08
CA ASP A 46 -0.06 4.66 9.37
C ASP A 46 0.05 5.92 8.48
N ALA A 47 -0.61 5.90 7.33
CA ALA A 47 -0.74 7.06 6.47
C ALA A 47 -1.89 7.93 6.97
N THR A 48 -1.62 9.18 7.32
CA THR A 48 -2.61 10.08 7.94
C THR A 48 -2.91 11.31 7.10
N GLN A 49 -2.14 11.53 6.03
CA GLN A 49 -2.32 12.71 5.18
C GLN A 49 -3.14 12.36 3.93
N PRO A 50 -4.09 13.22 3.50
CA PRO A 50 -4.89 12.99 2.29
C PRO A 50 -4.10 12.82 0.98
N THR A 51 -2.84 13.28 0.98
CA THR A 51 -1.90 13.16 -0.15
C THR A 51 -1.29 11.76 -0.25
N GLU A 52 -1.39 10.93 0.79
CA GLU A 52 -0.85 9.59 0.85
C GLU A 52 -1.88 8.56 0.33
N LYS A 53 -1.44 7.65 -0.54
CA LYS A 53 -2.33 6.60 -1.04
C LYS A 53 -2.71 5.65 0.10
N GLY A 54 -4.01 5.41 0.25
CA GLY A 54 -4.55 4.57 1.32
C GLY A 54 -4.75 5.24 2.67
N TYR A 55 -4.64 6.57 2.78
CA TYR A 55 -4.83 7.32 4.04
C TYR A 55 -6.22 7.14 4.70
N ALA A 56 -7.20 6.61 3.97
CA ALA A 56 -8.54 6.33 4.47
C ALA A 56 -8.65 4.94 5.13
N LEU A 57 -7.59 4.14 5.10
CA LEU A 57 -7.52 2.85 5.78
C LEU A 57 -6.91 3.04 7.16
N MET A 58 -7.48 2.39 8.17
CA MET A 58 -6.99 2.41 9.54
C MET A 58 -6.08 1.21 9.79
N LEU A 59 -4.88 1.45 10.32
CA LEU A 59 -3.94 0.40 10.71
C LEU A 59 -4.36 -0.29 12.02
N HIS A 60 -4.29 -1.61 12.04
CA HIS A 60 -4.62 -2.48 13.17
C HIS A 60 -3.53 -3.52 13.43
N ALA A 61 -3.28 -3.80 14.71
CA ALA A 61 -2.51 -4.98 15.12
C ALA A 61 -3.40 -6.24 15.06
N PRO A 62 -2.84 -7.44 14.92
CA PRO A 62 -3.62 -8.65 14.70
C PRO A 62 -4.47 -9.04 15.93
N ASP A 63 -4.09 -8.56 17.12
CA ASP A 63 -4.76 -8.78 18.39
C ASP A 63 -5.59 -7.58 18.88
N ARG A 64 -5.67 -6.49 18.11
CA ARG A 64 -6.35 -5.25 18.51
C ARG A 64 -7.24 -4.69 17.40
N PHE A 65 -8.49 -4.42 17.75
CA PHE A 65 -9.44 -3.78 16.85
C PHE A 65 -9.36 -2.24 16.86
N GLU A 66 -8.61 -1.65 17.78
CA GLU A 66 -8.41 -0.19 17.82
C GLU A 66 -7.40 0.25 16.75
N PRO A 67 -7.66 1.37 16.05
CA PRO A 67 -6.69 1.95 15.12
C PRO A 67 -5.39 2.33 15.82
N LEU A 68 -4.27 2.08 15.16
CA LEU A 68 -2.93 2.38 15.64
C LEU A 68 -2.25 3.38 14.72
N GLY A 69 -1.49 4.32 15.29
CA GLY A 69 -0.61 5.18 14.48
C GLY A 69 0.64 4.46 13.96
N SER A 70 1.03 3.36 14.61
CA SER A 70 2.15 2.51 14.18
C SER A 70 2.07 1.11 14.79
N VAL A 71 2.76 0.17 14.15
CA VAL A 71 2.91 -1.21 14.61
C VAL A 71 4.35 -1.68 14.42
N THR A 72 4.85 -2.50 15.34
CA THR A 72 6.13 -3.19 15.20
C THR A 72 5.84 -4.67 14.92
N LEU A 73 6.43 -5.21 13.86
CA LEU A 73 6.23 -6.58 13.41
C LEU A 73 7.55 -7.34 13.46
N ARG A 74 7.56 -8.50 14.12
CA ARG A 74 8.60 -9.52 14.00
C ARG A 74 8.34 -10.39 12.78
N PRO A 75 9.35 -11.11 12.26
CA PRO A 75 9.14 -12.06 11.18
C PRO A 75 8.03 -13.07 11.51
N GLY A 76 7.06 -13.19 10.62
CA GLY A 76 5.86 -14.00 10.78
C GLY A 76 4.64 -13.25 11.34
N GLU A 77 4.82 -12.06 11.92
CA GLU A 77 3.72 -11.23 12.41
C GLU A 77 3.12 -10.40 11.27
N ALA A 78 1.84 -10.06 11.43
CA ALA A 78 1.08 -9.32 10.44
C ALA A 78 0.34 -8.13 11.06
N CYS A 79 0.09 -7.10 10.26
CA CYS A 79 -0.88 -6.04 10.57
C CYS A 79 -1.93 -5.96 9.47
N ALA A 80 -3.06 -5.33 9.79
CA ALA A 80 -4.14 -5.10 8.83
C ALA A 80 -4.39 -3.60 8.64
N LEU A 81 -4.83 -3.20 7.44
CA LEU A 81 -5.42 -1.90 7.17
C LEU A 81 -6.82 -2.09 6.63
N SER A 82 -7.79 -1.32 7.12
CA SER A 82 -9.17 -1.42 6.65
C SER A 82 -9.96 -0.13 6.78
N ASP A 83 -10.94 0.06 5.90
CA ASP A 83 -11.99 1.08 6.07
C ASP A 83 -13.17 0.57 6.93
N GLY A 84 -13.06 -0.67 7.44
CA GLY A 84 -14.07 -1.35 8.25
C GLY A 84 -15.22 -1.95 7.45
N ARG A 85 -15.23 -1.86 6.11
CA ARG A 85 -16.38 -2.29 5.29
C ARG A 85 -16.01 -2.99 3.99
N HIS A 86 -15.12 -2.40 3.21
CA HIS A 86 -14.86 -2.81 1.83
C HIS A 86 -13.42 -3.22 1.62
N ALA A 87 -12.47 -2.39 2.05
CA ALA A 87 -11.05 -2.63 1.82
C ALA A 87 -10.41 -3.31 3.04
N PHE A 88 -9.67 -4.39 2.79
CA PHE A 88 -8.94 -5.15 3.79
C PHE A 88 -7.57 -5.52 3.22
N LEU A 89 -6.52 -4.91 3.77
CA LEU A 89 -5.15 -5.13 3.35
C LEU A 89 -4.37 -5.72 4.51
N THR A 90 -3.64 -6.82 4.31
CA THR A 90 -2.79 -7.40 5.34
C THR A 90 -1.34 -7.37 4.89
N TYR A 91 -0.45 -6.96 5.79
CA TYR A 91 0.99 -7.04 5.59
C TYR A 91 1.59 -8.01 6.60
N THR A 92 2.04 -9.17 6.13
CA THR A 92 2.81 -10.11 6.94
C THR A 92 4.29 -9.87 6.71
N PHE A 93 5.02 -9.44 7.74
CA PHE A 93 6.46 -9.24 7.64
C PHE A 93 7.16 -10.60 7.60
N LYS A 94 7.93 -10.87 6.54
CA LYS A 94 8.67 -12.14 6.37
C LYS A 94 10.13 -12.06 6.80
N GLY A 95 10.62 -10.86 7.12
CA GLY A 95 12.00 -10.59 7.51
C GLY A 95 12.75 -9.71 6.51
N GLU A 96 14.07 -9.68 6.62
CA GLU A 96 14.95 -8.90 5.77
C GLU A 96 15.73 -9.82 4.81
N LYS A 97 15.90 -9.38 3.56
CA LYS A 97 16.73 -10.05 2.55
C LYS A 97 17.44 -8.99 1.71
N ASP A 98 18.76 -9.07 1.62
CA ASP A 98 19.58 -8.16 0.80
C ASP A 98 19.31 -6.67 1.11
N ALA A 99 19.18 -6.31 2.39
CA ALA A 99 18.81 -4.98 2.90
C ALA A 99 17.38 -4.50 2.52
N LEU A 100 16.54 -5.40 1.99
CA LEU A 100 15.14 -5.15 1.70
C LEU A 100 14.26 -5.82 2.75
N LEU A 101 13.20 -5.13 3.15
CA LEU A 101 12.15 -5.68 3.99
C LEU A 101 11.15 -6.44 3.11
N VAL A 102 10.90 -7.69 3.46
CA VAL A 102 10.04 -8.60 2.70
C VAL A 102 8.68 -8.70 3.37
N PHE A 103 7.63 -8.45 2.59
CA PHE A 103 6.25 -8.55 3.05
C PHE A 103 5.45 -9.47 2.14
N GLU A 104 4.62 -10.30 2.72
CA GLU A 104 3.48 -10.88 2.01
C GLU A 104 2.28 -9.96 2.20
N VAL A 105 1.71 -9.56 1.08
CA VAL A 105 0.59 -8.63 0.97
C VAL A 105 -0.64 -9.45 0.57
N LEU A 106 -1.71 -9.35 1.34
CA LEU A 106 -3.04 -9.82 0.96
C LEU A 106 -3.94 -8.61 0.80
N ASP A 107 -4.41 -8.33 -0.41
CA ASP A 107 -5.38 -7.29 -0.71
C ASP A 107 -6.74 -7.91 -1.02
N ARG A 108 -7.75 -7.53 -0.24
CA ARG A 108 -9.12 -7.98 -0.39
C ARG A 108 -10.06 -6.79 -0.45
N PHE A 109 -10.92 -6.79 -1.45
CA PHE A 109 -11.96 -5.79 -1.62
C PHE A 109 -13.34 -6.44 -1.72
N ASP A 110 -14.27 -6.01 -0.86
CA ASP A 110 -15.66 -6.46 -0.82
C ASP A 110 -16.56 -5.44 -1.52
N ALA A 111 -16.85 -5.69 -2.79
CA ALA A 111 -17.67 -4.82 -3.63
C ALA A 111 -19.17 -5.15 -3.59
N ARG A 112 -19.64 -6.03 -2.69
CA ARG A 112 -21.03 -6.50 -2.68
C ARG A 112 -22.05 -5.38 -2.49
N ALA A 113 -21.71 -4.35 -1.71
CA ALA A 113 -22.53 -3.16 -1.54
C ALA A 113 -22.73 -2.35 -2.83
N PHE A 114 -21.86 -2.55 -3.83
CA PHE A 114 -21.90 -1.90 -5.14
C PHE A 114 -22.43 -2.82 -6.24
N GLY A 115 -23.01 -3.97 -5.89
CA GLY A 115 -23.47 -4.98 -6.85
C GLY A 115 -22.34 -5.83 -7.47
N GLY A 116 -21.11 -5.72 -6.94
CA GLY A 116 -19.97 -6.53 -7.34
C GLY A 116 -19.79 -7.80 -6.48
N GLY A 117 -18.65 -8.46 -6.66
CA GLY A 117 -18.21 -9.62 -5.87
C GLY A 117 -17.13 -9.27 -4.84
N ILE A 118 -16.48 -10.30 -4.32
CA ILE A 118 -15.25 -10.16 -3.52
C ILE A 118 -14.07 -10.41 -4.45
N THR A 119 -13.07 -9.55 -4.40
CA THR A 119 -11.78 -9.76 -5.06
C THR A 119 -10.69 -9.92 -4.00
N GLU A 120 -9.74 -10.81 -4.26
CA GLU A 120 -8.64 -11.10 -3.35
C GLU A 120 -7.38 -11.40 -4.16
N ALA A 121 -6.25 -10.85 -3.75
CA ALA A 121 -4.95 -11.07 -4.37
C ALA A 121 -3.85 -11.12 -3.31
N THR A 122 -2.89 -12.04 -3.51
CA THR A 122 -1.73 -12.19 -2.61
C THR A 122 -0.43 -12.04 -3.37
N LYS A 123 0.53 -11.31 -2.81
CA LYS A 123 1.86 -11.16 -3.40
C LYS A 123 2.94 -10.97 -2.36
N THR A 124 4.11 -11.55 -2.59
CA THR A 124 5.32 -11.21 -1.82
C THR A 124 6.05 -10.06 -2.51
N VAL A 125 6.37 -9.02 -1.74
CA VAL A 125 7.09 -7.83 -2.19
C VAL A 125 8.33 -7.63 -1.32
N ALA A 126 9.38 -7.07 -1.92
CA ALA A 126 10.59 -6.66 -1.21
C ALA A 126 10.83 -5.18 -1.49
N LEU A 127 10.99 -4.38 -0.44
CA LEU A 127 11.15 -2.93 -0.57
C LEU A 127 12.19 -2.40 0.43
N PRO A 128 12.91 -1.31 0.10
CA PRO A 128 13.79 -0.66 1.06
C PRO A 128 12.96 0.05 2.15
N PRO A 129 13.51 0.26 3.35
CA PRO A 129 12.93 1.19 4.31
C PRO A 129 12.73 2.58 3.70
N TYR A 130 11.66 3.28 4.10
CA TYR A 130 11.33 4.60 3.57
C TYR A 130 10.61 5.49 4.60
N SER A 131 10.63 6.80 4.38
CA SER A 131 9.94 7.78 5.21
C SER A 131 9.24 8.87 4.40
N GLY A 132 8.07 9.32 4.85
CA GLY A 132 7.36 10.47 4.29
C GLY A 132 6.57 10.11 3.03
N ALA A 133 6.00 11.09 2.35
CA ALA A 133 5.26 10.88 1.09
C ALA A 133 6.17 10.37 -0.04
N VAL A 134 5.57 9.77 -1.08
CA VAL A 134 6.28 9.45 -2.32
C VAL A 134 6.90 10.75 -2.86
N PRO A 135 8.19 10.80 -3.21
CA PRO A 135 8.73 11.93 -3.95
C PRO A 135 7.90 12.10 -5.22
N GLN A 136 7.27 13.26 -5.43
CA GLN A 136 6.63 13.52 -6.71
C GLN A 136 7.72 13.43 -7.78
N PRO A 137 7.48 12.78 -8.94
CA PRO A 137 8.41 12.85 -10.05
C PRO A 137 8.63 14.32 -10.35
N ASP A 138 9.89 14.76 -10.38
CA ASP A 138 10.27 16.14 -10.67
C ASP A 138 9.56 16.62 -11.94
N THR A 139 8.46 17.34 -11.79
CA THR A 139 7.98 18.26 -12.83
C THR A 139 8.91 19.46 -12.81
N THR A 140 10.17 19.22 -13.19
CA THR A 140 11.03 20.30 -13.68
C THR A 140 10.48 20.63 -15.06
N GLU A 141 9.47 21.49 -15.09
CA GLU A 141 9.10 22.21 -16.30
C GLU A 141 10.39 22.85 -16.83
N PRO A 142 10.79 22.64 -18.10
CA PRO A 142 11.94 23.34 -18.64
C PRO A 142 11.60 24.83 -18.61
N SER A 143 12.26 25.56 -17.71
CA SER A 143 12.20 27.02 -17.65
C SER A 143 12.59 27.53 -19.03
N ALA A 144 11.60 27.93 -19.83
CA ALA A 144 11.84 28.56 -21.11
C ALA A 144 12.51 29.91 -20.82
N SER A 145 13.83 29.96 -21.03
CA SER A 145 14.58 31.22 -21.03
C SER A 145 13.93 32.18 -22.03
N PRO A 146 13.54 33.40 -21.62
CA PRO A 146 13.08 34.39 -22.57
C PRO A 146 14.25 34.82 -23.46
N ASN A 147 14.06 34.52 -24.74
CA ASN A 147 14.79 34.93 -25.93
C ASN A 147 15.30 36.40 -25.80
N GLN A 148 16.62 36.62 -25.71
CA GLN A 148 17.20 37.93 -26.00
C GLN A 148 17.23 38.12 -27.52
N PRO A 149 16.59 39.14 -28.10
CA PRO A 149 16.88 39.51 -29.47
C PRO A 149 18.25 40.17 -29.56
N ALA A 150 19.10 39.59 -30.41
CA ALA A 150 20.32 40.21 -30.89
C ALA A 150 20.00 41.41 -31.80
N ASN A 151 20.89 42.41 -31.73
CA ASN A 151 21.15 43.52 -32.66
C ASN A 151 20.23 44.74 -32.63
N ALA A 152 20.85 45.90 -32.37
CA ALA A 152 21.05 46.92 -33.41
C ALA A 152 22.18 47.90 -33.03
N LEU A 153 23.18 47.97 -33.93
CA LEU A 153 24.07 49.09 -34.32
C LEU A 153 24.84 49.88 -33.26
#